data_AF-A0A6I4UJM0-F1
#
_entry.id   AF-A0A6I4UJM0-F1
#
_cell.length_a   1.000
_cell.length_b   1.000
_cell.length_c   1.000
_cell.angle_alpha   90.00
_cell.angle_beta   90.00
_cell.angle_gamma   90.00
#
_symmetry.space_group_name_H-M   'P 1'
#
loop_
_entity.id
_entity.type
_entity.pdbx_description
1 polymer ?
#
loop_
_entity_poly.entity_id
_entity_poly.type
_entity_poly.pdbx_seq_one_letter_code
_entity_poly.pdbx_strand_id
1 'polypeptide(L)'
;MTALATPLASQEAGPWQLAPESDLSAMLDCFEAAGQTLISAHRGGPTPGLPENAIPTMDALLAAQPAIMEVDVGQSADGRLFLLHDDRLDRTTTGTGEAAAQSWAALSQLYLKDNWGWVTPYKIPTLVQALEWAKGRTVLQIDFKRSADVGKVVAEIRAAGMERSVILIAYSVEQAAALHRAAPEMLLSVSVDAPGDVAALKAAGIPEERMVAFTGTRLPRPELYRELDGQNIEVIFGTLGRPPRSIDAVIDRYGMDERYAELGKEGVDILATDRPREAAAALAEAGRLPKAGQCGVSRGG
;
A
#
# COMPACT_ATOMS: atom_id res chain seq x y z
N MET A 1 22.28 49.45 -12.75
CA MET A 1 21.89 48.16 -13.34
C MET A 1 21.16 47.39 -12.26
N THR A 2 19.84 47.54 -12.23
CA THR A 2 18.99 46.94 -11.20
C THR A 2 18.55 45.58 -11.73
N ALA A 3 19.12 44.51 -11.18
CA ALA A 3 18.72 43.16 -11.54
C ALA A 3 17.29 42.92 -11.01
N LEU A 4 16.34 42.78 -11.93
CA LEU A 4 15.00 42.31 -11.63
C LEU A 4 15.11 40.84 -11.26
N ALA A 5 14.87 40.53 -9.97
CA ALA A 5 14.63 39.16 -9.55
C ALA A 5 13.27 38.73 -10.09
N THR A 6 13.26 37.86 -11.08
CA THR A 6 12.05 37.16 -11.52
C THR A 6 11.62 36.25 -10.36
N PRO A 7 10.38 36.35 -9.84
CA PRO A 7 9.90 35.38 -8.87
C PRO A 7 9.78 34.02 -9.59
N LEU A 8 10.37 32.98 -8.99
CA LEU A 8 10.05 31.60 -9.34
C LEU A 8 8.55 31.44 -9.10
N ALA A 9 7.78 31.27 -10.17
CA ALA A 9 6.40 30.87 -10.05
C ALA A 9 6.38 29.45 -9.45
N SER A 10 6.19 29.34 -8.14
CA SER A 10 5.67 28.12 -7.55
C SER A 10 4.23 27.98 -8.05
N GLN A 11 4.03 27.22 -9.13
CA GLN A 11 2.72 26.61 -9.30
C GLN A 11 2.57 25.62 -8.16
N GLU A 12 1.86 26.06 -7.12
CA GLU A 12 1.41 25.25 -6.00
C GLU A 12 0.44 24.19 -6.54
N ALA A 13 0.99 23.15 -7.15
CA ALA A 13 0.22 21.95 -7.43
C ALA A 13 -0.14 21.34 -6.07
N GLY A 14 -1.44 21.17 -5.80
CA GLY A 14 -1.92 20.54 -4.58
C GLY A 14 -1.48 19.08 -4.44
N PRO A 15 -1.90 18.40 -3.36
CA PRO A 15 -1.40 17.06 -3.04
C PRO A 15 -1.72 16.08 -4.17
N TRP A 16 -0.90 15.03 -4.32
CA TRP A 16 -1.19 14.00 -5.29
C TRP A 16 -2.50 13.28 -4.97
N GLN A 17 -3.17 12.82 -6.01
CA GLN A 17 -4.29 11.89 -5.91
C GLN A 17 -3.99 10.68 -6.80
N LEU A 18 -4.35 9.50 -6.32
CA LEU A 18 -4.27 8.21 -7.00
C LEU A 18 -5.65 7.55 -6.87
N ALA A 19 -6.61 8.03 -7.64
CA ALA A 19 -8.01 7.60 -7.52
C ALA A 19 -8.47 6.99 -8.85
N PRO A 20 -8.95 5.73 -8.86
CA PRO A 20 -9.48 5.12 -10.07
C PRO A 20 -10.75 5.85 -10.53
N GLU A 21 -10.76 6.27 -11.81
CA GLU A 21 -11.94 6.92 -12.42
C GLU A 21 -13.10 5.93 -12.60
N SER A 22 -12.74 4.69 -12.92
CA SER A 22 -13.68 3.60 -13.09
C SER A 22 -13.22 2.39 -12.28
N ASP A 23 -12.45 1.48 -12.85
CA ASP A 23 -12.05 0.25 -12.18
C ASP A 23 -10.57 0.31 -11.78
N LEU A 24 -10.22 -0.34 -10.65
CA LEU A 24 -8.84 -0.35 -10.18
C LEU A 24 -7.95 -1.23 -11.05
N SER A 25 -8.44 -2.37 -11.55
CA SER A 25 -7.70 -3.20 -12.52
C SER A 25 -7.47 -2.43 -13.81
N ALA A 26 -8.48 -1.75 -14.35
CA ALA A 26 -8.30 -0.92 -15.55
C ALA A 26 -7.29 0.24 -15.35
N MET A 27 -7.16 0.75 -14.13
CA MET A 27 -6.16 1.75 -13.78
C MET A 27 -4.74 1.15 -13.73
N LEU A 28 -4.60 -0.09 -13.25
CA LEU A 28 -3.34 -0.83 -13.24
C LEU A 28 -2.88 -1.20 -14.67
N ASP A 29 -3.79 -1.74 -15.51
CA ASP A 29 -3.56 -1.96 -16.95
C ASP A 29 -3.00 -0.71 -17.64
N CYS A 30 -3.56 0.47 -17.31
CA CYS A 30 -3.14 1.74 -17.88
C CYS A 30 -1.69 2.11 -17.49
N PHE A 31 -1.28 1.83 -16.24
CA PHE A 31 0.09 2.07 -15.80
C PHE A 31 1.08 1.12 -16.47
N GLU A 32 0.75 -0.16 -16.54
CA GLU A 32 1.57 -1.17 -17.21
C GLU A 32 1.79 -0.79 -18.69
N ALA A 33 0.71 -0.45 -19.40
CA ALA A 33 0.78 0.00 -20.79
C ALA A 33 1.60 1.30 -20.97
N ALA A 34 1.62 2.16 -19.96
CA ALA A 34 2.46 3.37 -19.92
C ALA A 34 3.92 3.09 -19.52
N GLY A 35 4.26 1.84 -19.20
CA GLY A 35 5.58 1.45 -18.69
C GLY A 35 5.90 2.04 -17.32
N GLN A 36 4.86 2.29 -16.51
CA GLN A 36 4.96 2.91 -15.20
C GLN A 36 4.89 1.86 -14.10
N THR A 37 5.56 2.16 -12.99
CA THR A 37 5.56 1.32 -11.79
C THR A 37 5.02 2.15 -10.63
N LEU A 38 3.96 1.66 -10.01
CA LEU A 38 3.37 2.22 -8.81
C LEU A 38 4.17 1.86 -7.56
N ILE A 39 3.95 2.64 -6.51
CA ILE A 39 4.52 2.39 -5.19
C ILE A 39 3.38 1.99 -4.26
N SER A 40 3.56 0.88 -3.55
CA SER A 40 2.79 0.54 -2.37
C SER A 40 3.65 0.79 -1.13
N ALA A 41 3.28 1.82 -0.37
CA ALA A 41 3.98 2.21 0.83
C ALA A 41 3.61 1.28 1.97
N HIS A 42 4.54 0.40 2.35
CA HIS A 42 4.33 -0.57 3.43
C HIS A 42 4.03 0.18 4.74
N ARG A 43 2.89 -0.17 5.35
CA ARG A 43 2.34 0.46 6.58
C ARG A 43 2.20 1.97 6.49
N GLY A 44 1.96 2.50 5.29
CA GLY A 44 1.83 3.92 5.01
C GLY A 44 3.16 4.68 4.88
N GLY A 45 4.32 4.00 4.92
CA GLY A 45 5.64 4.60 4.68
C GLY A 45 6.19 5.45 5.84
N PRO A 46 6.45 4.85 7.02
CA PRO A 46 6.96 5.56 8.19
C PRO A 46 8.34 6.21 7.96
N THR A 47 8.54 7.38 8.56
CA THR A 47 9.82 8.11 8.58
C THR A 47 10.05 8.68 9.98
N PRO A 48 11.22 9.24 10.34
CA PRO A 48 11.42 9.82 11.67
C PRO A 48 10.34 10.87 11.99
N GLY A 49 9.69 10.73 13.15
CA GLY A 49 8.56 11.56 13.58
C GLY A 49 7.19 11.21 12.97
N LEU A 50 7.13 10.31 11.99
CA LEU A 50 5.91 9.86 11.30
C LEU A 50 5.77 8.34 11.44
N PRO A 51 4.90 7.85 12.35
CA PRO A 51 4.82 6.44 12.70
C PRO A 51 4.11 5.59 11.64
N GLU A 52 4.31 4.28 11.67
CA GLU A 52 3.59 3.34 10.79
C GLU A 52 2.09 3.35 11.09
N ASN A 53 1.26 3.02 10.09
CA ASN A 53 -0.20 2.92 10.21
C ASN A 53 -0.88 4.20 10.73
N ALA A 54 -0.35 5.37 10.39
CA ALA A 54 -0.87 6.65 10.84
C ALA A 54 -1.29 7.55 9.69
N ILE A 55 -2.47 8.18 9.81
CA ILE A 55 -3.00 9.12 8.81
C ILE A 55 -2.00 10.24 8.47
N PRO A 56 -1.35 10.92 9.44
CA PRO A 56 -0.36 11.95 9.14
C PRO A 56 0.85 11.47 8.34
N THR A 57 1.25 10.20 8.51
CA THR A 57 2.34 9.58 7.74
C THR A 57 1.93 9.39 6.30
N MET A 58 0.75 8.79 6.09
CA MET A 58 0.19 8.58 4.75
C MET A 58 -0.08 9.91 4.03
N ASP A 59 -0.56 10.92 4.76
CA ASP A 59 -0.80 12.28 4.26
C ASP A 59 0.49 12.95 3.77
N ALA A 60 1.55 12.89 4.59
CA ALA A 60 2.86 13.44 4.24
C ALA A 60 3.52 12.71 3.06
N LEU A 61 3.27 11.41 2.89
CA LEU A 61 3.77 10.65 1.75
C LEU A 61 3.00 11.01 0.48
N LEU A 62 1.67 11.03 0.54
CA LEU A 62 0.81 11.38 -0.60
C LEU A 62 1.02 12.83 -1.06
N ALA A 63 1.34 13.75 -0.15
CA ALA A 63 1.73 15.11 -0.52
C ALA A 63 2.99 15.15 -1.40
N ALA A 64 3.90 14.19 -1.23
CA ALA A 64 5.16 14.13 -1.97
C ALA A 64 5.06 13.37 -3.29
N GLN A 65 4.28 12.28 -3.33
CA GLN A 65 4.20 11.36 -4.49
C GLN A 65 2.87 10.60 -4.56
N PRO A 66 2.45 10.13 -5.75
CA PRO A 66 1.34 9.18 -5.83
C PRO A 66 1.80 7.82 -5.28
N ALA A 67 1.03 7.23 -4.39
CA ALA A 67 1.33 5.91 -3.80
C ALA A 67 0.06 5.25 -3.26
N ILE A 68 -0.03 3.93 -3.41
CA ILE A 68 -0.95 3.07 -2.65
C ILE A 68 -0.46 3.03 -1.20
N MET A 69 -1.37 3.04 -0.25
CA MET A 69 -1.04 2.90 1.18
C MET A 69 -1.42 1.51 1.65
N GLU A 70 -0.42 0.69 1.98
CA GLU A 70 -0.66 -0.58 2.66
C GLU A 70 -0.88 -0.31 4.16
N VAL A 71 -1.92 -0.91 4.73
CA VAL A 71 -2.34 -0.72 6.12
C VAL A 71 -2.76 -2.03 6.77
N ASP A 72 -2.48 -2.12 8.06
CA ASP A 72 -2.67 -3.31 8.87
C ASP A 72 -3.92 -3.21 9.74
N VAL A 73 -4.96 -3.99 9.46
CA VAL A 73 -6.23 -3.90 10.19
C VAL A 73 -6.33 -4.97 11.27
N GLY A 74 -6.60 -4.53 12.51
CA GLY A 74 -6.97 -5.37 13.65
C GLY A 74 -8.34 -5.00 14.24
N GLN A 75 -8.81 -5.80 15.19
CA GLN A 75 -10.07 -5.54 15.92
C GLN A 75 -9.85 -5.52 17.44
N SER A 76 -10.47 -4.57 18.12
CA SER A 76 -10.47 -4.46 19.59
C SER A 76 -11.43 -5.47 20.24
N ALA A 77 -11.35 -5.61 21.57
CA ALA A 77 -12.20 -6.54 22.33
C ALA A 77 -13.70 -6.21 22.22
N ASP A 78 -14.03 -4.93 22.06
CA ASP A 78 -15.38 -4.40 21.85
C ASP A 78 -15.74 -4.26 20.36
N GLY A 79 -14.92 -4.80 19.46
CA GLY A 79 -15.28 -4.99 18.06
C GLY A 79 -15.01 -3.83 17.12
N ARG A 80 -14.25 -2.81 17.53
CA ARG A 80 -13.83 -1.67 16.70
C ARG A 80 -12.62 -2.05 15.86
N LEU A 81 -12.67 -1.75 14.56
CA LEU A 81 -11.54 -1.93 13.65
C LEU A 81 -10.56 -0.75 13.73
N PHE A 82 -9.28 -1.06 13.79
CA PHE A 82 -8.18 -0.08 13.93
C PHE A 82 -6.94 -0.48 13.15
N LEU A 83 -6.04 0.49 12.91
CA LEU A 83 -4.79 0.23 12.23
C LEU A 83 -3.64 -0.03 13.20
N LEU A 84 -3.02 -1.21 13.14
CA LEU A 84 -1.81 -1.56 13.88
C LEU A 84 -1.22 -2.87 13.33
N HIS A 85 0.08 -2.88 13.06
CA HIS A 85 0.73 -4.08 12.55
C HIS A 85 0.82 -5.21 13.59
N ASP A 86 1.34 -4.90 14.78
CA ASP A 86 1.69 -5.91 15.78
C ASP A 86 0.44 -6.35 16.56
N ASP A 87 0.39 -7.64 16.91
CA ASP A 87 -0.63 -8.13 17.86
C ASP A 87 -0.52 -7.45 19.23
N ARG A 88 0.69 -6.95 19.56
CA ARG A 88 1.03 -6.29 20.82
C ARG A 88 1.30 -4.80 20.65
N LEU A 89 0.91 -4.03 21.66
CA LEU A 89 1.02 -2.58 21.70
C LEU A 89 2.44 -2.05 21.93
N ASP A 90 3.34 -2.90 22.44
CA ASP A 90 4.59 -2.50 23.08
C ASP A 90 5.54 -1.71 22.15
N ARG A 91 5.68 -2.14 20.88
CA ARG A 91 6.67 -1.58 19.93
C ARG A 91 6.28 -0.19 19.44
N THR A 92 5.05 -0.03 18.95
CA THR A 92 4.61 1.14 18.18
C THR A 92 3.64 2.04 18.93
N THR A 93 3.41 1.81 20.22
CA THR A 93 2.50 2.64 21.01
C THR A 93 3.04 2.87 22.42
N THR A 94 2.43 3.79 23.17
CA THR A 94 2.68 3.98 24.61
C THR A 94 2.03 2.93 25.50
N GLY A 95 1.26 1.99 24.95
CA GLY A 95 0.61 0.90 25.69
C GLY A 95 1.44 -0.37 25.72
N THR A 96 0.91 -1.40 26.39
CA THR A 96 1.52 -2.74 26.50
C THR A 96 0.44 -3.82 26.42
N GLY A 97 0.84 -5.03 26.03
CA GLY A 97 -0.07 -6.19 25.98
C GLY A 97 -0.77 -6.36 24.63
N GLU A 98 -1.65 -7.36 24.57
CA GLU A 98 -2.39 -7.73 23.34
C GLU A 98 -3.40 -6.64 22.97
N ALA A 99 -3.29 -6.07 21.77
CA ALA A 99 -4.15 -4.99 21.31
C ALA A 99 -5.62 -5.45 21.20
N ALA A 100 -5.83 -6.67 20.71
CA ALA A 100 -7.17 -7.26 20.56
C ALA A 100 -7.88 -7.56 21.89
N ALA A 101 -7.15 -7.57 23.01
CA ALA A 101 -7.73 -7.76 24.35
C ALA A 101 -8.19 -6.43 24.99
N GLN A 102 -7.89 -5.29 24.37
CA GLN A 102 -8.23 -3.96 24.89
C GLN A 102 -9.52 -3.43 24.26
N SER A 103 -10.26 -2.61 25.01
CA SER A 103 -11.38 -1.83 24.45
C SER A 103 -10.88 -0.69 23.57
N TRP A 104 -11.70 -0.23 22.64
CA TRP A 104 -11.37 0.96 21.84
C TRP A 104 -11.18 2.21 22.70
N ALA A 105 -11.94 2.33 23.78
CA ALA A 105 -11.80 3.43 24.73
C ALA A 105 -10.37 3.49 25.32
N ALA A 106 -9.75 2.35 25.61
CA ALA A 106 -8.36 2.29 26.07
C ALA A 106 -7.36 2.54 24.93
N LEU A 107 -7.55 1.87 23.77
CA LEU A 107 -6.65 1.99 22.62
C LEU A 107 -6.56 3.44 22.09
N SER A 108 -7.69 4.13 22.00
CA SER A 108 -7.78 5.51 21.49
C SER A 108 -7.03 6.54 22.36
N GLN A 109 -6.68 6.20 23.61
CA GLN A 109 -5.88 7.07 24.46
C GLN A 109 -4.37 6.92 24.23
N LEU A 110 -3.93 5.86 23.56
CA LEU A 110 -2.50 5.59 23.34
C LEU A 110 -1.91 6.50 22.27
N TYR A 111 -0.65 6.90 22.46
CA TYR A 111 0.12 7.60 21.44
C TYR A 111 0.97 6.63 20.64
N LEU A 112 1.09 6.87 19.34
CA LEU A 112 1.95 6.09 18.46
C LEU A 112 3.42 6.47 18.67
N LYS A 113 4.30 5.48 18.57
CA LYS A 113 5.74 5.64 18.49
C LYS A 113 6.18 5.46 17.04
N ASP A 114 7.11 6.28 16.58
CA ASP A 114 7.78 6.01 15.31
C ASP A 114 8.72 4.79 15.40
N ASN A 115 9.30 4.39 14.28
CA ASN A 115 10.18 3.22 14.21
C ASN A 115 11.51 3.41 14.98
N TRP A 116 11.81 4.63 15.43
CA TRP A 116 12.98 4.97 16.24
C TRP A 116 12.63 5.10 17.74
N GLY A 117 11.37 4.82 18.11
CA GLY A 117 10.89 4.81 19.49
C GLY A 117 10.46 6.17 20.03
N TRP A 118 10.44 7.21 19.19
CA TRP A 118 9.95 8.53 19.60
C TRP A 118 8.43 8.52 19.76
N VAL A 119 7.92 8.96 20.91
CA VAL A 119 6.48 9.10 21.15
C VAL A 119 5.97 10.33 20.39
N THR A 120 5.12 10.08 19.40
CA THR A 120 4.52 11.10 18.53
C THR A 120 3.22 11.64 19.15
N PRO A 121 2.71 12.80 18.72
CA PRO A 121 1.40 13.29 19.17
C PRO A 121 0.23 12.52 18.55
N TYR A 122 0.48 11.56 17.65
CA TYR A 122 -0.53 10.87 16.88
C TYR A 122 -1.14 9.68 17.62
N LYS A 123 -2.39 9.36 17.29
CA LYS A 123 -3.19 8.28 17.88
C LYS A 123 -3.35 7.13 16.90
N ILE A 124 -3.67 5.95 17.43
CA ILE A 124 -4.10 4.80 16.63
C ILE A 124 -5.36 5.22 15.84
N PRO A 125 -5.37 5.16 14.50
CA PRO A 125 -6.56 5.46 13.72
C PRO A 125 -7.51 4.26 13.65
N THR A 126 -8.79 4.53 13.49
CA THR A 126 -9.80 3.52 13.14
C THR A 126 -9.78 3.25 11.64
N LEU A 127 -10.24 2.07 11.20
CA LEU A 127 -10.37 1.78 9.77
C LEU A 127 -11.29 2.80 9.07
N VAL A 128 -12.43 3.16 9.68
CA VAL A 128 -13.31 4.22 9.16
C VAL A 128 -12.56 5.52 8.90
N GLN A 129 -11.74 5.99 9.83
CA GLN A 129 -10.96 7.23 9.64
C GLN A 129 -9.95 7.11 8.48
N ALA A 130 -9.34 5.94 8.31
CA ALA A 130 -8.43 5.69 7.20
C ALA A 130 -9.16 5.64 5.84
N LEU A 131 -10.34 5.02 5.78
CA LEU A 131 -11.18 4.98 4.59
C LEU A 131 -11.70 6.38 4.22
N GLU A 132 -12.18 7.15 5.20
CA GLU A 132 -12.60 8.54 5.01
C GLU A 132 -11.45 9.42 4.52
N TRP A 133 -10.25 9.24 5.09
CA TRP A 133 -9.05 9.92 4.63
C TRP A 133 -8.72 9.52 3.20
N ALA A 134 -8.72 8.24 2.84
CA ALA A 134 -8.31 7.76 1.52
C ALA A 134 -9.29 8.11 0.39
N LYS A 135 -10.57 8.33 0.71
CA LYS A 135 -11.64 8.51 -0.28
C LYS A 135 -11.36 9.67 -1.25
N GLY A 136 -11.24 9.33 -2.53
CA GLY A 136 -10.92 10.29 -3.60
C GLY A 136 -9.47 10.80 -3.57
N ARG A 137 -8.60 10.19 -2.75
CA ARG A 137 -7.20 10.59 -2.58
C ARG A 137 -6.24 9.48 -2.97
N THR A 138 -6.46 8.26 -2.50
CA THR A 138 -5.57 7.14 -2.81
C THR A 138 -6.29 5.79 -2.67
N VAL A 139 -5.60 4.73 -3.07
CA VAL A 139 -5.97 3.33 -2.86
C VAL A 139 -5.39 2.84 -1.53
N LEU A 140 -6.17 2.10 -0.76
CA LEU A 140 -5.67 1.35 0.39
C LEU A 140 -5.45 -0.11 0.02
N GLN A 141 -4.35 -0.69 0.47
CA GLN A 141 -4.11 -2.12 0.42
C GLN A 141 -4.20 -2.67 1.86
N ILE A 142 -5.18 -3.52 2.13
CA ILE A 142 -5.51 -3.94 3.50
C ILE A 142 -4.91 -5.31 3.79
N ASP A 143 -3.99 -5.35 4.76
CA ASP A 143 -3.56 -6.58 5.42
C ASP A 143 -4.43 -6.88 6.65
N PHE A 144 -4.78 -8.15 6.84
CA PHE A 144 -5.67 -8.61 7.90
C PHE A 144 -4.88 -9.22 9.04
N LYS A 145 -4.94 -8.60 10.23
CA LYS A 145 -4.47 -9.26 11.45
C LYS A 145 -5.43 -10.35 11.88
N ARG A 146 -4.90 -11.31 12.65
CA ARG A 146 -5.65 -12.48 13.12
C ARG A 146 -6.91 -12.12 13.90
N SER A 147 -6.92 -10.94 14.54
CA SER A 147 -8.06 -10.42 15.29
C SER A 147 -9.15 -9.80 14.41
N ALA A 148 -8.86 -9.44 13.16
CA ALA A 148 -9.79 -8.73 12.29
C ALA A 148 -10.92 -9.63 11.80
N ASP A 149 -12.15 -9.14 11.94
CA ASP A 149 -13.33 -9.75 11.33
C ASP A 149 -13.45 -9.28 9.87
N VAL A 150 -13.23 -10.20 8.93
CA VAL A 150 -13.29 -9.93 7.48
C VAL A 150 -14.64 -9.33 7.06
N GLY A 151 -15.75 -9.83 7.61
CA GLY A 151 -17.09 -9.37 7.26
C GLY A 151 -17.31 -7.92 7.67
N LYS A 152 -16.83 -7.53 8.85
CA LYS A 152 -16.87 -6.13 9.30
C LYS A 152 -15.97 -5.22 8.48
N VAL A 153 -14.76 -5.66 8.13
CA VAL A 153 -13.84 -4.88 7.28
C VAL A 153 -14.51 -4.57 5.94
N VAL A 154 -15.06 -5.58 5.27
CA VAL A 154 -15.78 -5.41 4.01
C VAL A 154 -17.00 -4.51 4.17
N ALA A 155 -17.74 -4.64 5.28
CA ALA A 155 -18.89 -3.76 5.57
C ALA A 155 -18.48 -2.29 5.75
N GLU A 156 -17.38 -2.00 6.45
CA GLU A 156 -16.87 -0.63 6.61
C GLU A 156 -16.37 -0.05 5.28
N ILE A 157 -15.70 -0.85 4.44
CA ILE A 157 -15.28 -0.43 3.09
C ILE A 157 -16.50 -0.04 2.24
N ARG A 158 -17.56 -0.88 2.23
CA ARG A 158 -18.79 -0.60 1.50
C ARG A 158 -19.53 0.62 2.04
N ALA A 159 -19.61 0.75 3.36
CA ALA A 159 -20.21 1.93 3.99
C ALA A 159 -19.47 3.22 3.62
N ALA A 160 -18.15 3.16 3.42
CA ALA A 160 -17.35 4.28 2.95
C ALA A 160 -17.46 4.52 1.43
N GLY A 161 -17.99 3.58 0.65
CA GLY A 161 -18.00 3.64 -0.81
C GLY A 161 -16.60 3.53 -1.41
N MET A 162 -15.74 2.69 -0.81
CA MET A 162 -14.32 2.53 -1.15
C MET A 162 -14.01 1.22 -1.88
N GLU A 163 -15.03 0.47 -2.31
CA GLU A 163 -14.89 -0.85 -2.94
C GLU A 163 -14.00 -0.84 -4.19
N ARG A 164 -13.99 0.30 -4.89
CA ARG A 164 -13.20 0.51 -6.11
C ARG A 164 -11.80 1.06 -5.85
N SER A 165 -11.45 1.33 -4.60
CA SER A 165 -10.17 1.94 -4.21
C SER A 165 -9.53 1.20 -3.03
N VAL A 166 -9.84 -0.09 -2.90
CA VAL A 166 -9.25 -0.98 -1.90
C VAL A 166 -8.79 -2.27 -2.56
N ILE A 167 -7.61 -2.73 -2.18
CA ILE A 167 -7.06 -4.05 -2.51
C ILE A 167 -7.02 -4.88 -1.22
N LEU A 168 -7.55 -6.10 -1.24
CA LEU A 168 -7.53 -6.99 -0.07
C LEU A 168 -6.40 -8.01 -0.19
N ILE A 169 -5.53 -8.13 0.82
CA ILE A 169 -4.42 -9.08 0.79
C ILE A 169 -4.90 -10.49 1.21
N ALA A 170 -4.50 -11.49 0.43
CA ALA A 170 -4.62 -12.91 0.75
C ALA A 170 -3.29 -13.66 0.61
N TYR A 171 -2.95 -14.43 1.63
CA TYR A 171 -1.74 -15.25 1.67
C TYR A 171 -1.97 -16.73 1.32
N SER A 172 -3.21 -17.12 1.03
CA SER A 172 -3.55 -18.47 0.61
C SER A 172 -4.75 -18.47 -0.34
N VAL A 173 -4.87 -19.52 -1.16
CA VAL A 173 -6.02 -19.75 -2.04
C VAL A 173 -7.33 -19.81 -1.24
N GLU A 174 -7.32 -20.43 -0.06
CA GLU A 174 -8.50 -20.51 0.81
C GLU A 174 -8.96 -19.12 1.28
N GLN A 175 -8.01 -18.29 1.76
CA GLN A 175 -8.30 -16.92 2.17
C GLN A 175 -8.79 -16.08 0.98
N ALA A 176 -8.13 -16.19 -0.17
CA ALA A 176 -8.52 -15.46 -1.38
C ALA A 176 -9.95 -15.84 -1.81
N ALA A 177 -10.29 -17.14 -1.81
CA ALA A 177 -11.64 -17.59 -2.14
C ALA A 177 -12.69 -17.12 -1.12
N ALA A 178 -12.34 -17.07 0.17
CA ALA A 178 -13.21 -16.51 1.21
C ALA A 178 -13.45 -15.01 1.02
N LEU A 179 -12.39 -14.24 0.72
CA LEU A 179 -12.51 -12.81 0.44
C LEU A 179 -13.32 -12.56 -0.84
N HIS A 180 -13.06 -13.29 -1.92
CA HIS A 180 -13.82 -13.15 -3.16
C HIS A 180 -15.31 -13.45 -2.98
N ARG A 181 -15.68 -14.46 -2.17
CA ARG A 181 -17.10 -14.70 -1.83
C ARG A 181 -17.73 -13.55 -1.03
N ALA A 182 -16.96 -12.91 -0.15
CA ALA A 182 -17.45 -11.81 0.69
C ALA A 182 -17.52 -10.47 -0.06
N ALA A 183 -16.59 -10.24 -0.99
CA ALA A 183 -16.40 -9.02 -1.76
C ALA A 183 -15.96 -9.31 -3.21
N PRO A 184 -16.85 -9.90 -4.05
CA PRO A 184 -16.51 -10.28 -5.42
C PRO A 184 -16.16 -9.09 -6.33
N GLU A 185 -16.54 -7.88 -5.92
CA GLU A 185 -16.27 -6.63 -6.61
C GLU A 185 -14.89 -6.01 -6.32
N MET A 186 -14.21 -6.45 -5.26
CA MET A 186 -12.93 -5.87 -4.83
C MET A 186 -11.74 -6.63 -5.42
N LEU A 187 -10.65 -5.91 -5.65
CA LEU A 187 -9.39 -6.47 -6.14
C LEU A 187 -8.65 -7.21 -5.02
N LEU A 188 -8.04 -8.35 -5.32
CA LEU A 188 -7.28 -9.14 -4.37
C LEU A 188 -5.79 -9.11 -4.69
N SER A 189 -4.96 -8.83 -3.69
CA SER A 189 -3.52 -9.12 -3.74
C SER A 189 -3.31 -10.57 -3.30
N VAL A 190 -3.02 -11.45 -4.25
CA VAL A 190 -2.93 -12.91 -4.05
C VAL A 190 -1.49 -13.37 -4.15
N SER A 191 -1.06 -14.27 -3.25
CA SER A 191 0.29 -14.82 -3.31
C SER A 191 0.45 -15.76 -4.50
N VAL A 192 1.47 -15.50 -5.33
CA VAL A 192 1.82 -16.31 -6.51
C VAL A 192 3.33 -16.55 -6.52
N ASP A 193 3.74 -17.80 -6.33
CA ASP A 193 5.14 -18.22 -6.37
C ASP A 193 5.51 -18.96 -7.66
N ALA A 194 4.52 -19.58 -8.29
CA ALA A 194 4.67 -20.25 -9.57
C ALA A 194 3.37 -20.13 -10.39
N PRO A 195 3.44 -20.34 -11.72
CA PRO A 195 2.26 -20.23 -12.57
C PRO A 195 1.09 -21.15 -12.19
N GLY A 196 1.39 -22.31 -11.59
CA GLY A 196 0.38 -23.23 -11.07
C GLY A 196 -0.53 -22.63 -10.00
N ASP A 197 -0.09 -21.59 -9.30
CA ASP A 197 -0.88 -20.93 -8.25
C ASP A 197 -2.05 -20.14 -8.85
N VAL A 198 -1.86 -19.52 -10.02
CA VAL A 198 -2.94 -18.82 -10.76
C VAL A 198 -4.04 -19.81 -11.14
N ALA A 199 -3.66 -20.99 -11.64
CA ALA A 199 -4.63 -22.04 -11.96
C ALA A 199 -5.42 -22.49 -10.72
N ALA A 200 -4.77 -22.59 -9.56
CA ALA A 200 -5.44 -22.92 -8.30
C ALA A 200 -6.42 -21.83 -7.85
N LEU A 201 -6.06 -20.56 -7.98
CA LEU A 201 -6.92 -19.42 -7.68
C LEU A 201 -8.16 -19.37 -8.59
N LYS A 202 -7.97 -19.59 -9.89
CA LYS A 202 -9.07 -19.71 -10.86
C LYS A 202 -9.99 -20.89 -10.55
N ALA A 203 -9.42 -22.05 -10.21
CA ALA A 203 -10.19 -23.22 -9.81
C ALA A 203 -10.99 -22.98 -8.51
N ALA A 204 -10.52 -22.07 -7.65
CA ALA A 204 -11.23 -21.62 -6.45
C ALA A 204 -12.31 -20.56 -6.73
N GLY A 205 -12.50 -20.17 -8.00
CA GLY A 205 -13.57 -19.29 -8.47
C GLY A 205 -13.21 -17.80 -8.48
N ILE A 206 -11.93 -17.45 -8.39
CA ILE A 206 -11.46 -16.07 -8.47
C ILE A 206 -11.09 -15.78 -9.93
N PRO A 207 -11.71 -14.80 -10.60
CA PRO A 207 -11.38 -14.47 -11.98
C PRO A 207 -10.10 -13.61 -12.04
N GLU A 208 -9.36 -13.68 -13.14
CA GLU A 208 -8.07 -13.01 -13.33
C GLU A 208 -8.17 -11.48 -13.11
N GLU A 209 -9.24 -10.84 -13.59
CA GLU A 209 -9.46 -9.39 -13.43
C GLU A 209 -9.73 -8.95 -11.97
N ARG A 210 -9.76 -9.90 -11.03
CA ARG A 210 -9.84 -9.66 -9.59
C ARG A 210 -8.55 -10.02 -8.86
N MET A 211 -7.46 -10.26 -9.58
CA MET A 211 -6.16 -10.61 -9.02
C MET A 211 -5.12 -9.54 -9.33
N VAL A 212 -4.26 -9.29 -8.34
CA VAL A 212 -2.93 -8.72 -8.51
C VAL A 212 -1.98 -9.67 -7.78
N ALA A 213 -0.91 -10.09 -8.43
CA ALA A 213 -0.04 -11.14 -7.94
C ALA A 213 1.06 -10.58 -7.02
N PHE A 214 1.00 -10.88 -5.73
CA PHE A 214 2.14 -10.69 -4.84
C PHE A 214 3.15 -11.82 -5.02
N THR A 215 4.31 -11.49 -5.56
CA THR A 215 5.36 -12.45 -5.96
C THR A 215 6.51 -12.54 -4.95
N GLY A 216 6.25 -12.15 -3.71
CA GLY A 216 7.19 -12.29 -2.59
C GLY A 216 8.21 -11.15 -2.47
N THR A 217 9.24 -11.38 -1.65
CA THR A 217 10.19 -10.33 -1.21
C THR A 217 11.67 -10.69 -1.37
N ARG A 218 11.98 -11.82 -2.01
CA ARG A 218 13.32 -12.40 -2.00
C ARG A 218 14.03 -12.29 -3.34
N LEU A 219 13.52 -12.99 -4.35
CA LEU A 219 14.15 -13.11 -5.66
C LEU A 219 13.17 -12.63 -6.72
N PRO A 220 13.52 -11.57 -7.48
CA PRO A 220 12.75 -11.17 -8.64
C PRO A 220 12.69 -12.29 -9.68
N ARG A 221 11.52 -12.50 -10.30
CA ARG A 221 11.28 -13.57 -11.27
C ARG A 221 10.71 -13.03 -12.59
N PRO A 222 11.51 -12.38 -13.45
CA PRO A 222 11.03 -11.76 -14.69
C PRO A 222 10.34 -12.73 -15.67
N GLU A 223 10.63 -14.02 -15.59
CA GLU A 223 9.91 -15.02 -16.39
C GLU A 223 8.48 -15.24 -15.88
N LEU A 224 8.28 -15.30 -14.56
CA LEU A 224 6.96 -15.38 -13.95
C LEU A 224 6.16 -14.10 -14.24
N TYR A 225 6.81 -12.93 -14.18
CA TYR A 225 6.13 -11.65 -14.42
C TYR A 225 5.57 -11.56 -15.83
N ARG A 226 6.34 -11.97 -16.85
CA ARG A 226 5.86 -12.04 -18.24
C ARG A 226 4.70 -13.02 -18.44
N GLU A 227 4.62 -14.10 -17.66
CA GLU A 227 3.52 -15.06 -17.73
C GLU A 227 2.25 -14.53 -17.04
N LEU A 228 2.41 -13.71 -16.01
CA LEU A 228 1.31 -13.00 -15.34
C LEU A 228 0.75 -11.87 -16.21
N ASP A 229 1.62 -11.07 -16.81
CA ASP A 229 1.28 -10.06 -17.83
C ASP A 229 0.51 -10.69 -19.01
N GLY A 230 0.98 -11.84 -19.52
CA GLY A 230 0.27 -12.61 -20.56
C GLY A 230 -1.15 -13.09 -20.17
N GLN A 231 -1.50 -13.03 -18.88
CA GLN A 231 -2.82 -13.33 -18.32
C GLN A 231 -3.56 -12.07 -17.83
N ASN A 232 -3.01 -10.88 -18.06
CA ASN A 232 -3.52 -9.59 -17.58
C ASN A 232 -3.64 -9.54 -16.05
N ILE A 233 -2.61 -10.02 -15.35
CA ILE A 233 -2.49 -9.99 -13.89
C ILE A 233 -1.25 -9.18 -13.52
N GLU A 234 -1.44 -8.03 -12.89
CA GLU A 234 -0.33 -7.16 -12.52
C GLU A 234 0.48 -7.72 -11.34
N VAL A 235 1.76 -7.36 -11.30
CA VAL A 235 2.75 -7.87 -10.36
C VAL A 235 3.02 -6.88 -9.25
N ILE A 236 2.77 -7.31 -8.01
CA ILE A 236 3.37 -6.72 -6.82
C ILE A 236 4.64 -7.49 -6.47
N PHE A 237 5.76 -6.79 -6.34
CA PHE A 237 6.99 -7.34 -5.76
C PHE A 237 7.44 -6.49 -4.57
N GLY A 238 7.80 -7.15 -3.47
CA GLY A 238 8.22 -6.47 -2.26
C GLY A 238 9.74 -6.33 -2.14
N THR A 239 10.22 -5.13 -1.84
CA THR A 239 11.60 -4.90 -1.39
C THR A 239 11.72 -4.76 0.13
N LEU A 240 10.56 -4.67 0.80
CA LEU A 240 10.36 -4.54 2.24
C LEU A 240 10.88 -5.72 3.07
N GLY A 241 10.99 -5.50 4.38
CA GLY A 241 11.25 -6.53 5.38
C GLY A 241 12.34 -6.18 6.38
N ARG A 242 12.67 -7.12 7.27
CA ARG A 242 13.60 -6.86 8.37
C ARG A 242 15.06 -6.72 7.87
N PRO A 243 15.74 -5.61 8.21
CA PRO A 243 17.18 -5.48 7.99
C PRO A 243 17.97 -6.59 8.72
N PRO A 244 19.16 -6.97 8.22
CA PRO A 244 19.81 -6.47 7.01
C PRO A 244 19.41 -7.26 5.74
N ARG A 245 18.36 -8.09 5.81
CA ARG A 245 18.05 -9.09 4.79
C ARG A 245 17.05 -8.64 3.73
N SER A 246 16.30 -7.57 3.97
CA SER A 246 15.42 -6.99 2.96
C SER A 246 16.21 -6.34 1.83
N ILE A 247 15.61 -6.33 0.64
CA ILE A 247 16.20 -5.68 -0.52
C ILE A 247 16.37 -4.17 -0.24
N ASP A 248 15.41 -3.53 0.42
CA ASP A 248 15.51 -2.12 0.83
C ASP A 248 16.75 -1.85 1.68
N ALA A 249 17.04 -2.72 2.65
CA ALA A 249 18.22 -2.58 3.52
C ALA A 249 19.55 -2.79 2.75
N VAL A 250 19.55 -3.68 1.75
CA VAL A 250 20.71 -3.87 0.88
C VAL A 250 20.92 -2.66 -0.02
N ILE A 251 19.84 -2.15 -0.64
CA ILE A 251 19.88 -0.95 -1.48
C ILE A 251 20.42 0.24 -0.67
N ASP A 252 19.86 0.50 0.52
CA ASP A 252 20.25 1.62 1.38
C ASP A 252 21.74 1.53 1.77
N ARG A 253 22.19 0.34 2.17
CA ARG A 253 23.57 0.11 2.60
C ARG A 253 24.61 0.40 1.50
N TYR A 254 24.28 0.10 0.25
CA TYR A 254 25.22 0.21 -0.87
C TYR A 254 24.93 1.39 -1.81
N GLY A 255 23.86 2.16 -1.56
CA GLY A 255 23.48 3.31 -2.38
C GLY A 255 23.07 2.92 -3.80
N MET A 256 22.27 1.85 -3.95
CA MET A 256 21.88 1.29 -5.26
C MET A 256 20.41 1.59 -5.60
N ASP A 257 19.94 2.81 -5.33
CA ASP A 257 18.52 3.18 -5.46
C ASP A 257 17.99 2.95 -6.90
N GLU A 258 18.85 2.95 -7.92
CA GLU A 258 18.51 2.58 -9.31
C GLU A 258 17.86 1.19 -9.42
N ARG A 259 18.11 0.29 -8.45
CA ARG A 259 17.52 -1.06 -8.43
C ARG A 259 16.00 -1.03 -8.42
N TYR A 260 15.36 -0.02 -7.83
CA TYR A 260 13.89 0.11 -7.89
C TYR A 260 13.40 0.27 -9.34
N ALA A 261 14.09 1.08 -10.14
CA ALA A 261 13.74 1.26 -11.55
C ALA A 261 14.07 0.03 -12.41
N GLU A 262 15.11 -0.72 -12.07
CA GLU A 262 15.41 -2.00 -12.71
C GLU A 262 14.31 -3.04 -12.47
N LEU A 263 13.81 -3.16 -11.23
CA LEU A 263 12.68 -4.05 -10.92
C LEU A 263 11.44 -3.68 -11.75
N GLY A 264 11.15 -2.39 -11.92
CA GLY A 264 10.09 -1.94 -12.82
C GLY A 264 10.32 -2.41 -14.26
N LYS A 265 11.54 -2.27 -14.80
CA LYS A 265 11.89 -2.75 -16.16
C LYS A 265 11.82 -4.26 -16.31
N GLU A 266 11.99 -5.00 -15.22
CA GLU A 266 11.89 -6.46 -15.16
C GLU A 266 10.44 -6.97 -15.20
N GLY A 267 9.44 -6.08 -15.12
CA GLY A 267 8.01 -6.43 -15.16
C GLY A 267 7.30 -6.32 -13.81
N VAL A 268 7.79 -5.47 -12.90
CA VAL A 268 7.07 -5.16 -11.66
C VAL A 268 6.20 -3.92 -11.87
N ASP A 269 4.89 -4.08 -11.64
CA ASP A 269 3.90 -3.02 -11.78
C ASP A 269 3.71 -2.23 -10.49
N ILE A 270 3.81 -2.90 -9.34
CA ILE A 270 3.69 -2.29 -8.02
C ILE A 270 4.88 -2.72 -7.14
N LEU A 271 5.66 -1.75 -6.67
CA LEU A 271 6.74 -1.97 -5.71
C LEU A 271 6.25 -1.75 -4.28
N ALA A 272 6.18 -2.82 -3.48
CA ALA A 272 5.89 -2.74 -2.06
C ALA A 272 7.18 -2.54 -1.24
N THR A 273 7.35 -1.38 -0.61
CA THR A 273 8.66 -0.96 -0.04
C THR A 273 8.53 -0.23 1.30
N ASP A 274 9.55 -0.38 2.15
CA ASP A 274 9.83 0.41 3.35
C ASP A 274 10.53 1.75 3.04
N ARG A 275 11.01 1.96 1.80
CA ARG A 275 11.70 3.17 1.32
C ARG A 275 10.95 3.83 0.14
N PRO A 276 9.65 4.19 0.32
CA PRO A 276 8.82 4.63 -0.79
C PRO A 276 9.29 5.94 -1.43
N ARG A 277 9.95 6.84 -0.70
CA ARG A 277 10.41 8.14 -1.26
C ARG A 277 11.59 7.96 -2.20
N GLU A 278 12.53 7.10 -1.80
CA GLU A 278 13.72 6.76 -2.57
C GLU A 278 13.36 5.93 -3.80
N ALA A 279 12.44 4.97 -3.64
CA ALA A 279 11.87 4.24 -4.77
C ALA A 279 11.20 5.17 -5.78
N ALA A 280 10.42 6.16 -5.32
CA ALA A 280 9.79 7.13 -6.21
C ALA A 280 10.80 8.01 -6.94
N ALA A 281 11.83 8.48 -6.26
CA ALA A 281 12.88 9.27 -6.87
C ALA A 281 13.57 8.49 -8.00
N ALA A 282 13.97 7.25 -7.74
CA ALA A 282 14.60 6.38 -8.73
C ALA A 282 13.68 6.07 -9.93
N LEU A 283 12.40 5.79 -9.67
CA LEU A 283 11.40 5.58 -10.72
C LEU A 283 11.17 6.85 -11.54
N ALA A 284 11.11 8.03 -10.91
CA ALA A 284 10.91 9.30 -11.58
C ALA A 284 12.10 9.65 -12.49
N GLU A 285 13.33 9.45 -12.02
CA GLU A 285 14.55 9.65 -12.80
C GLU A 285 14.59 8.71 -14.03
N ALA A 286 14.14 7.47 -13.86
CA ALA A 286 14.01 6.51 -14.96
C ALA A 286 12.76 6.72 -15.85
N GLY A 287 11.93 7.73 -15.56
CA GLY A 287 10.70 8.02 -16.31
C GLY A 287 9.56 7.01 -16.11
N ARG A 288 9.62 6.18 -15.06
CA ARG A 288 8.66 5.12 -14.73
C ARG A 288 7.68 5.48 -13.61
N LEU A 289 7.88 6.57 -12.88
CA LEU A 289 6.89 7.00 -11.89
C LEU A 289 5.65 7.58 -12.59
N PRO A 290 4.43 7.28 -12.12
CA PRO A 290 3.20 7.91 -12.60
C PRO A 290 3.22 9.44 -12.56
N LYS A 291 2.65 10.07 -13.59
CA LYS A 291 2.58 11.54 -13.70
C LYS A 291 1.12 12.01 -13.66
N ALA A 292 0.93 13.26 -13.26
CA ALA A 292 -0.40 13.86 -13.25
C ALA A 292 -1.01 13.87 -14.66
N GLY A 293 -2.32 13.58 -14.73
CA GLY A 293 -3.07 13.42 -15.99
C GLY A 293 -2.99 12.03 -16.60
N GLN A 294 -2.38 11.05 -15.93
CA GLN A 294 -2.30 9.66 -16.39
C GLN A 294 -3.06 8.73 -15.45
N CYS A 295 -3.90 7.86 -16.00
CA CYS A 295 -4.49 6.71 -15.30
C CYS A 295 -5.08 7.06 -13.91
N GLY A 296 -5.85 8.14 -13.78
CA GLY A 296 -6.44 8.56 -12.49
C GLY A 296 -5.48 9.25 -11.51
N VAL A 297 -4.25 9.56 -11.92
CA VAL A 297 -3.31 10.39 -11.15
C VAL A 297 -3.56 11.86 -11.42
N SER A 298 -3.73 12.62 -10.35
CA SER A 298 -3.90 14.08 -10.45
C SER A 298 -3.09 14.80 -9.36
N ARG A 299 -3.06 16.13 -9.46
CA ARG A 299 -2.64 17.04 -8.39
C ARG A 299 -3.89 17.81 -7.98
N GLY A 300 -4.17 17.88 -6.67
CA GLY A 300 -5.25 18.72 -6.16
C GLY A 300 -5.12 20.15 -6.68
N GLY A 301 -6.23 20.73 -7.15
CA GLY A 301 -6.30 22.16 -7.50
C GLY A 301 -6.54 23.03 -6.28
#